data_AF-A0A522R761-F1
#
_entry.id   AF-A0A522R761-F1
#
_cell.length_a   1.000
_cell.length_b   1.000
_cell.length_c   1.000
_cell.angle_alpha   90.00
_cell.angle_beta   90.00
_cell.angle_gamma   90.00
#
_symmetry.space_group_name_H-M   'P 1'
#
loop_
_entity.id
_entity.type
_entity.pdbx_description
1 polymer ?
#
loop_
_entity_poly.entity_id
_entity_poly.type
_entity_poly.pdbx_seq_one_letter_code
_entity_poly.pdbx_strand_id
1 'polypeptide(L)'
;MVQLKVNSYPYEEFGYIQGKLEYISSVSTDSGFLGNVVLPNGLTTVYDRKIQFRNGLQAQAVIITKQRRLLQRFYYNMQKKVNQ
;
A
#
# COMPACT_ATOMS: atom_id res chain seq x y z
N MET A 1 -1.02 -2.69 -5.08
CA MET A 1 -2.29 -2.02 -4.70
C MET A 1 -2.37 -2.05 -3.18
N VAL A 2 -2.97 -1.04 -2.57
CA VAL A 2 -3.18 -1.02 -1.11
C VAL A 2 -4.69 -0.95 -0.86
N GLN A 3 -5.20 -1.79 0.04
CA GLN A 3 -6.58 -1.70 0.52
C GLN A 3 -6.54 -1.17 1.95
N LEU A 4 -7.29 -0.12 2.21
CA LEU A 4 -7.36 0.52 3.52
C LEU A 4 -8.72 0.22 4.15
N LYS A 5 -8.71 -0.58 5.21
CA LYS A 5 -9.89 -0.91 6.02
C LYS A 5 -9.94 0.07 7.19
N VAL A 6 -10.90 0.99 7.17
CA VAL A 6 -10.98 2.05 8.18
C VAL A 6 -11.58 1.48 9.46
N ASN A 7 -10.91 1.65 10.60
CA ASN A 7 -11.31 0.98 11.85
C ASN A 7 -12.71 1.40 12.33
N SER A 8 -13.11 2.65 12.06
CA SER A 8 -14.42 3.19 12.42
C SER A 8 -15.53 2.88 11.41
N TYR A 9 -15.24 2.17 10.31
CA TYR A 9 -16.20 1.80 9.27
C TYR A 9 -16.02 0.31 8.92
N PRO A 10 -16.88 -0.58 9.44
CA PRO A 10 -16.79 -2.03 9.19
C PRO A 10 -16.68 -2.33 7.69
N TYR A 11 -15.62 -3.02 7.29
CA TYR A 11 -15.32 -3.21 5.86
C TYR A 11 -16.29 -4.19 5.20
N GLU A 12 -16.97 -5.02 5.98
CA GLU A 12 -18.04 -5.91 5.52
C GLU A 12 -19.22 -5.12 4.93
N GLU A 13 -19.54 -3.96 5.50
CA GLU A 13 -20.67 -3.11 5.07
C GLU A 13 -20.23 -1.97 4.17
N PHE A 14 -19.12 -1.30 4.50
CA PHE A 14 -18.68 -0.07 3.82
C PHE A 14 -17.63 -0.34 2.74
N GLY A 15 -17.06 -1.54 2.71
CA GLY A 15 -15.93 -1.87 1.84
C GLY A 15 -14.62 -1.29 2.35
N TYR A 16 -13.66 -1.13 1.45
CA TYR A 16 -12.33 -0.57 1.75
C TYR A 16 -12.05 0.63 0.84
N ILE A 17 -11.12 1.49 1.27
CA ILE A 17 -10.60 2.57 0.41
C ILE A 17 -9.46 1.99 -0.44
N GLN A 18 -9.53 2.21 -1.74
CA GLN A 18 -8.47 1.81 -2.66
C GLN A 18 -7.34 2.85 -2.66
N GLY A 19 -6.12 2.39 -2.34
CA GLY A 19 -4.91 3.19 -2.33
C GLY A 19 -3.82 2.65 -3.25
N LYS A 20 -2.84 3.50 -3.54
CA LYS A 20 -1.62 3.16 -4.27
C LYS A 20 -0.41 3.57 -3.44
N LEU A 21 0.48 2.61 -3.17
CA LEU A 21 1.75 2.89 -2.52
C LEU A 21 2.62 3.70 -3.49
N GLU A 22 2.95 4.91 -3.11
CA GLU A 22 3.73 5.84 -3.93
C GLU A 22 5.21 5.80 -3.55
N TYR A 23 5.49 5.72 -2.25
CA TYR A 23 6.84 5.76 -1.73
C TYR A 23 6.98 4.85 -0.51
N ILE A 24 8.17 4.25 -0.36
CA ILE A 24 8.63 3.59 0.86
C ILE A 24 9.97 4.22 1.20
N SER A 25 10.09 4.67 2.45
CA SER A 25 11.33 5.20 3.01
C SER A 25 12.46 4.20 2.89
N SER A 26 13.64 4.67 2.48
CA SER A 26 14.89 3.90 2.54
C SER A 26 15.46 3.83 3.96
N VAL A 27 14.98 4.68 4.87
CA VAL A 27 15.36 4.71 6.28
C VAL A 27 14.35 3.89 7.07
N SER A 28 14.83 2.88 7.80
CA SER A 28 14.03 2.06 8.71
C SER A 28 13.85 2.77 10.05
N THR A 29 12.70 2.56 10.67
CA THR A 29 12.43 2.82 12.08
C THR A 29 12.57 1.52 12.88
N ASP A 30 12.49 1.61 14.21
CA ASP A 30 12.53 0.43 15.10
C ASP A 30 11.41 -0.59 14.82
N SER A 31 10.33 -0.15 14.16
CA SER A 31 9.14 -0.95 13.86
C SER A 31 8.93 -1.28 12.38
N GLY A 32 9.81 -0.82 11.48
CA GLY A 32 9.70 -1.12 10.04
C GLY A 32 10.07 0.04 9.12
N PHE A 33 9.33 0.20 8.02
CA PHE A 33 9.56 1.26 7.04
C PHE A 33 8.34 2.18 6.96
N LEU A 34 8.57 3.48 6.88
CA LEU A 34 7.52 4.45 6.58
C LEU A 34 7.18 4.40 5.09
N GLY A 35 5.91 4.54 4.74
CA GLY A 35 5.48 4.60 3.35
C GLY A 35 4.29 5.53 3.15
N ASN A 36 4.25 6.18 1.99
CA ASN A 36 3.16 7.08 1.60
C ASN A 36 2.21 6.36 0.65
N VAL A 37 0.91 6.40 0.98
CA VAL A 37 -0.15 5.82 0.17
C VAL A 37 -1.02 6.96 -0.36
N VAL A 38 -1.14 7.03 -1.69
CA VAL A 38 -2.03 7.96 -2.36
C VAL A 38 -3.41 7.34 -2.50
N LEU A 39 -4.44 8.16 -2.26
CA LEU A 39 -5.84 7.78 -2.40
C LEU A 39 -6.40 8.42 -3.69
N PRO A 40 -6.33 7.75 -4.85
CA PRO A 40 -6.73 8.35 -6.13
C PRO A 40 -8.20 8.76 -6.16
N ASN A 41 -9.06 8.04 -5.43
CA ASN A 41 -10.50 8.33 -5.33
C ASN A 41 -10.84 9.07 -4.01
N GLY A 42 -9.84 9.62 -3.33
CA GLY A 42 -10.00 10.22 -2.01
C GLY A 42 -10.47 9.21 -0.95
N LEU A 43 -11.21 9.71 0.03
CA LEU A 43 -11.81 8.91 1.11
C LEU A 43 -13.12 8.23 0.69
N THR A 44 -13.17 7.71 -0.54
CA THR A 44 -14.33 6.98 -1.07
C THR A 44 -14.02 5.49 -1.12
N THR A 45 -14.92 4.68 -0.61
CA THR A 45 -14.77 3.22 -0.62
C THR A 45 -15.09 2.63 -1.98
N VAL A 46 -14.73 1.37 -2.20
CA VAL A 46 -15.10 0.61 -3.41
C VAL A 46 -16.61 0.39 -3.59
N TYR A 47 -17.42 0.70 -2.57
CA TYR A 47 -18.88 0.68 -2.64
C TYR A 47 -19.47 2.10 -2.79
N ASP A 48 -18.65 3.05 -3.26
CA ASP A 48 -19.01 4.46 -3.46
C ASP A 48 -19.55 5.15 -2.20
N ARG A 49 -19.14 4.68 -1.01
CA ARG A 49 -19.43 5.36 0.26
C ARG A 49 -18.34 6.36 0.60
N LYS A 50 -18.72 7.60 0.89
CA LYS A 50 -17.79 8.65 1.31
C LYS A 50 -17.52 8.57 2.82
N ILE A 51 -16.26 8.38 3.17
CA ILE A 51 -15.77 8.41 4.55
C ILE A 51 -15.51 9.85 4.96
N GLN A 52 -16.01 10.24 6.13
CA GLN A 52 -15.79 11.58 6.67
C GLN A 52 -14.42 11.63 7.34
N PHE A 53 -13.59 12.59 6.93
CA PHE A 53 -12.28 12.81 7.55
C PHE A 53 -12.46 13.29 9.00
N ARG A 54 -11.71 12.68 9.92
CA ARG A 54 -11.61 13.08 11.32
C ARG A 54 -10.17 12.92 11.77
N ASN A 55 -9.70 13.83 12.63
CA ASN A 55 -8.38 13.69 13.23
C ASN A 55 -8.29 12.37 13.99
N GLY A 56 -7.17 11.65 13.82
CA GLY A 56 -6.97 10.33 14.40
C GLY A 56 -7.70 9.19 13.68
N LEU A 57 -8.17 9.39 12.44
CA LEU A 57 -8.72 8.30 11.63
C LEU A 57 -7.66 7.21 11.41
N GLN A 58 -7.92 6.02 11.92
CA GLN A 58 -7.03 4.87 11.79
C GLN A 58 -7.60 3.87 10.78
N ALA A 59 -6.71 3.25 10.03
CA ALA A 59 -7.06 2.20 9.09
C ALA A 59 -5.99 1.12 9.08
N GLN A 60 -6.41 -0.12 8.87
CA GLN A 60 -5.51 -1.22 8.58
C GLN A 60 -5.22 -1.27 7.07
N ALA A 61 -3.95 -1.23 6.71
CA ALA A 61 -3.52 -1.31 5.32
C ALA A 61 -3.15 -2.75 4.93
N VAL A 62 -3.78 -3.27 3.88
CA VAL A 62 -3.44 -4.56 3.26
C VAL A 62 -2.76 -4.28 1.93
N ILE A 63 -1.48 -4.62 1.84
CA ILE A 63 -0.68 -4.41 0.63
C ILE A 63 -0.76 -5.65 -0.25
N ILE A 64 -1.43 -5.51 -1.40
CA ILE A 64 -1.51 -6.56 -2.42
C ILE A 64 -0.40 -6.31 -3.43
N THR A 65 0.66 -7.12 -3.35
CA THR A 65 1.76 -7.12 -4.31
C THR A 65 1.45 -8.10 -5.44
N LYS A 66 1.68 -7.70 -6.70
CA LYS A 66 1.77 -8.66 -7.80
C LYS A 66 3.20 -9.18 -7.81
N GLN A 67 3.39 -10.50 -7.85
CA GLN A 67 4.72 -11.12 -7.94
C GLN A 67 5.37 -10.88 -9.30
N ARG A 68 5.85 -9.66 -9.57
CA ARG A 68 6.66 -9.36 -10.75
C ARG A 68 7.63 -8.23 -10.40
N ARG A 69 8.91 -8.56 -10.16
CA ARG A 69 10.13 -7.73 -10.34
C ARG A 69 11.26 -7.98 -9.33
N LEU A 70 11.01 -8.52 -8.13
CA LEU A 70 12.11 -8.88 -7.20
C LEU A 70 13.00 -9.98 -7.80
N LEU A 71 12.42 -11.14 -8.16
CA LEU A 71 13.16 -12.23 -8.84
C LEU A 71 13.75 -11.79 -10.19
N GLN A 72 13.09 -10.91 -10.94
CA GLN A 72 13.67 -10.36 -12.18
C GLN A 72 14.90 -9.49 -11.89
N ARG A 73 14.89 -8.67 -10.83
CA ARG A 73 16.07 -7.88 -10.41
C ARG A 73 17.22 -8.78 -9.93
N PHE A 74 16.92 -9.89 -9.24
CA PHE A 74 17.93 -10.91 -8.92
C PHE A 74 18.52 -11.54 -10.18
N TYR A 75 17.71 -11.85 -11.20
CA TYR A 75 18.18 -12.38 -12.48
C TYR A 75 19.11 -11.41 -13.23
N TYR A 76 18.75 -10.11 -13.31
CA TYR A 76 19.59 -9.09 -13.93
C TYR A 76 20.95 -8.92 -13.22
N ASN A 77 20.98 -9.03 -11.89
CA ASN A 77 22.21 -8.92 -11.12
C ASN A 77 23.15 -10.13 -11.30
N MET A 78 22.63 -11.33 -11.57
CA MET A 78 23.47 -12.51 -11.85
C MET A 78 24.12 -12.43 -13.23
N GLN A 79 23.39 -11.98 -14.26
CA GLN A 79 23.95 -11.88 -15.62
C GLN A 79 25.10 -10.87 -15.73
N LYS A 80 25.10 -9.82 -14.89
CA LYS A 80 26.17 -8.81 -14.89
C LYS A 80 27.51 -9.34 -14.33
N LYS A 81 27.51 -10.49 -13.63
CA LYS A 81 28.73 -11.12 -13.08
C LYS A 81 29.33 -12.23 -13.94
N VAL A 82 28.72 -12.57 -15.09
CA VAL A 82 29.20 -13.65 -15.98
C VAL A 82 30.04 -13.11 -17.15
N ASN A 83 30.03 -11.80 -17.39
CA ASN A 83 30.88 -11.13 -18.40
C ASN A 83 32.00 -10.27 -17.76
N GLN A 84 32.57 -10.72 -16.64
CA GLN A 84 33.81 -10.18 -16.08
C GLN A 84 34.85 -11.28 -15.96
#